data_AF-A0A519CCG3-F1
#
_entry.id   AF-A0A519CCG3-F1
#
_cell.length_a   1.000
_cell.length_b   1.000
_cell.length_c   1.000
_cell.angle_alpha   90.00
_cell.angle_beta   90.00
_cell.angle_gamma   90.00
#
_symmetry.space_group_name_H-M   'P 1'
#
loop_
_entity.id
_entity.type
_entity.pdbx_description
1 polymer ?
#
loop_
_entity_poly.entity_id
_entity_poly.type
_entity_poly.pdbx_seq_one_letter_code
_entity_poly.pdbx_strand_id
1 'polypeptide(L)'
;MVSIESPAKIEAAKGKLGVLMPGLGAVSTTFIAGTVAIRNGISSPIGSITQMGSLRLGKRTEKREVGIKDFVPLANLNDLVFGGWDIFEDNCYEAAVKAGVIDTELLDQIKTELSSIKPMKAVFDKHFVKKLNGTYVKSVKGHRSRIEALRQDIRDFKKNKGLNRVVMIWCGSTEVYQEPKGSVYDSLDSL
;
A
#
# COMPACT_ATOMS: atom_id res chain seq x y z
N MET A 1 9.47 16.05 -36.90
CA MET A 1 8.90 15.56 -35.63
C MET A 1 8.63 14.08 -35.82
N VAL A 2 9.37 13.21 -35.13
CA VAL A 2 9.04 11.78 -35.14
C VAL A 2 7.75 11.64 -34.35
N SER A 3 6.68 11.21 -35.02
CA SER A 3 5.46 10.77 -34.34
C SER A 3 5.85 9.56 -33.51
N ILE A 4 5.85 9.71 -32.18
CA ILE A 4 5.82 8.55 -31.30
C ILE A 4 4.39 8.04 -31.42
N GLU A 5 4.17 7.04 -32.29
CA GLU A 5 2.94 6.26 -32.22
C GLU A 5 2.87 5.68 -30.80
N SER A 6 1.93 6.15 -29.99
CA SER A 6 1.74 5.62 -28.63
C SER A 6 1.16 4.21 -28.75
N PRO A 7 1.92 3.13 -28.46
CA PRO A 7 1.49 1.78 -28.84
C PRO A 7 0.86 1.01 -27.68
N ALA A 8 0.79 1.57 -26.47
CA ALA A 8 0.32 0.82 -25.31
C ALA A 8 -1.21 0.87 -25.22
N LYS A 9 -1.86 -0.24 -25.59
CA LYS A 9 -3.25 -0.50 -25.20
C LYS A 9 -3.32 -0.54 -23.67
N ILE A 10 -3.89 0.49 -23.05
CA ILE A 10 -4.04 0.57 -21.60
C ILE A 10 -5.24 -0.31 -21.21
N GLU A 11 -4.96 -1.44 -20.55
CA GLU A 11 -6.02 -2.28 -20.02
C GLU A 11 -6.73 -1.63 -18.84
N ALA A 12 -8.05 -1.82 -18.76
CA ALA A 12 -8.81 -1.34 -17.61
C ALA A 12 -8.47 -2.11 -16.33
N ALA A 13 -8.53 -1.42 -15.19
CA ALA A 13 -8.43 -2.03 -13.89
C ALA A 13 -9.60 -3.03 -13.65
N LYS A 14 -9.35 -4.33 -13.80
CA LYS A 14 -10.33 -5.39 -13.54
C LYS A 14 -10.14 -6.02 -12.16
N GLY A 15 -11.27 -6.31 -11.50
CA GLY A 15 -11.35 -7.05 -10.24
C GLY A 15 -10.70 -6.33 -9.04
N LYS A 16 -10.69 -7.01 -7.90
CA LYS A 16 -10.15 -6.46 -6.64
C LYS A 16 -8.64 -6.33 -6.70
N LEU A 17 -8.13 -5.22 -6.16
CA LEU A 17 -6.70 -4.92 -6.04
C LEU A 17 -6.26 -5.03 -4.58
N GLY A 18 -5.37 -5.97 -4.29
CA GLY A 18 -4.67 -6.03 -3.01
C GLY A 18 -3.66 -4.91 -2.86
N VAL A 19 -3.70 -4.19 -1.76
CA VAL A 19 -2.68 -3.21 -1.37
C VAL A 19 -2.03 -3.71 -0.09
N LEU A 20 -0.81 -4.23 -0.21
CA LEU A 20 -0.03 -4.76 0.90
C LEU A 20 0.98 -3.73 1.40
N MET A 21 0.98 -3.43 2.69
CA MET A 21 1.89 -2.45 3.30
C MET A 21 2.75 -3.10 4.38
N PRO A 22 4.06 -3.33 4.14
CA PRO A 22 5.01 -3.56 5.22
C PRO A 22 5.10 -2.31 6.08
N GLY A 23 4.82 -2.43 7.38
CA GLY A 23 4.55 -1.33 8.29
C GLY A 23 3.08 -0.94 8.27
N LEU A 24 2.32 -1.37 9.28
CA LEU A 24 0.95 -0.94 9.58
C LEU A 24 0.97 0.17 10.65
N GLY A 25 1.78 1.21 10.40
CA GLY A 25 1.91 2.39 11.25
C GLY A 25 1.13 3.61 10.74
N ALA A 26 1.50 4.80 11.21
CA ALA A 26 0.77 6.06 10.96
C ALA A 26 0.39 6.29 9.48
N VAL A 27 1.34 6.19 8.54
CA VAL A 27 1.06 6.46 7.11
C VAL A 27 0.05 5.46 6.53
N SER A 28 0.29 4.16 6.75
CA SER A 28 -0.58 3.11 6.24
C SER A 28 -1.96 3.14 6.87
N THR A 29 -2.07 3.35 8.18
CA THR A 29 -3.36 3.34 8.88
C THR A 29 -4.17 4.58 8.51
N THR A 30 -3.54 5.76 8.37
CA THR A 30 -4.19 6.97 7.84
C THR A 30 -4.67 6.76 6.41
N PHE A 31 -3.87 6.13 5.54
CA PHE A 31 -4.29 5.84 4.16
C PHE A 31 -5.49 4.88 4.10
N ILE A 32 -5.46 3.79 4.89
CA ILE A 32 -6.56 2.83 4.99
C ILE A 32 -7.82 3.53 5.52
N ALA A 33 -7.72 4.17 6.68
CA ALA A 33 -8.84 4.83 7.35
C ALA A 33 -9.46 5.92 6.49
N GLY A 34 -8.65 6.78 5.87
CA GLY A 34 -9.12 7.79 4.93
C GLY A 34 -9.84 7.16 3.74
N THR A 35 -9.29 6.09 3.16
CA THR A 35 -9.95 5.40 2.04
C THR A 35 -11.30 4.80 2.46
N VAL A 36 -11.36 4.14 3.62
CA VAL A 36 -12.61 3.55 4.13
C VAL A 36 -13.65 4.64 4.43
N ALA A 37 -13.26 5.75 5.06
CA ALA A 37 -14.15 6.87 5.30
C ALA A 37 -14.71 7.48 4.00
N ILE A 38 -13.89 7.58 2.95
CA ILE A 38 -14.33 8.06 1.62
C ILE A 38 -15.32 7.08 0.99
N ARG A 39 -15.05 5.77 1.04
CA ARG A 39 -15.98 4.74 0.52
C ARG A 39 -17.34 4.78 1.19
N ASN A 40 -17.34 5.02 2.50
CA ASN A 40 -18.55 5.08 3.31
C ASN A 40 -19.28 6.43 3.20
N GLY A 41 -18.79 7.36 2.38
CA GLY A 41 -19.40 8.69 2.19
C GLY A 41 -19.23 9.62 3.39
N ILE A 42 -18.37 9.28 4.36
CA ILE A 42 -18.12 10.05 5.58
C ILE A 42 -17.12 11.19 5.31
N SER A 43 -16.24 11.03 4.32
CA SER A 43 -15.18 11.98 4.02
C SER A 43 -14.98 12.19 2.51
N SER A 44 -14.28 13.25 2.15
CA SER A 44 -13.90 13.58 0.78
C SER A 44 -12.42 13.28 0.52
N PRO A 45 -12.00 12.90 -0.69
CA PRO A 45 -10.62 12.55 -1.03
C PRO A 45 -9.69 13.76 -1.19
N ILE A 46 -9.75 14.71 -0.26
CA ILE A 46 -8.99 15.97 -0.28
C ILE A 46 -7.49 15.69 -0.32
N GLY A 47 -6.79 16.32 -1.27
CA GLY A 47 -5.35 16.12 -1.50
C GLY A 47 -5.01 14.94 -2.43
N SER A 48 -5.98 14.10 -2.81
CA SER A 48 -5.73 13.01 -3.74
C SER A 48 -5.76 13.49 -5.20
N ILE A 49 -4.58 13.51 -5.84
CA ILE A 49 -4.44 13.88 -7.26
C ILE A 49 -5.28 12.98 -8.15
N THR A 50 -5.30 11.67 -7.91
CA THR A 50 -6.05 10.74 -8.78
C THR A 50 -7.56 10.92 -8.66
N GLN A 51 -8.06 11.34 -7.49
CA GLN A 51 -9.50 11.45 -7.23
C GLN A 51 -10.07 12.85 -7.48
N MET A 52 -9.25 13.90 -7.32
CA MET A 52 -9.68 15.30 -7.43
C MET A 52 -8.91 16.13 -8.48
N GLY A 53 -7.80 15.62 -9.00
CA GLY A 53 -7.01 16.33 -10.01
C GLY A 53 -7.67 16.28 -11.40
N SER A 54 -7.40 17.32 -12.20
CA SER A 54 -7.86 17.42 -13.59
C SER A 54 -6.67 17.47 -14.57
N LEU A 55 -6.93 17.03 -15.80
CA LEU A 55 -6.04 17.12 -16.95
C LEU A 55 -6.62 18.12 -17.95
N ARG A 56 -5.76 18.99 -18.47
CA ARG A 56 -6.11 19.89 -19.56
C ARG A 56 -5.89 19.18 -20.90
N LEU A 57 -6.93 19.12 -21.74
CA LEU A 57 -6.91 18.41 -23.03
C LEU A 57 -6.63 19.30 -24.26
N GLY A 58 -6.31 20.58 -24.04
CA GLY A 58 -6.12 21.55 -25.12
C GLY A 58 -5.47 22.85 -24.65
N LYS A 59 -5.60 23.91 -25.45
CA LYS A 59 -5.07 25.23 -25.06
C LYS A 59 -5.80 25.79 -23.85
N ARG A 60 -5.14 26.67 -23.10
CA ARG A 60 -5.71 27.35 -21.92
C ARG A 60 -7.03 28.09 -22.23
N THR A 61 -7.18 28.60 -23.45
CA THR A 61 -8.35 29.35 -23.90
C THR A 61 -9.58 28.47 -24.17
N GLU A 62 -9.39 27.17 -24.38
CA GLU A 62 -10.47 26.24 -24.74
C GLU A 62 -11.26 25.74 -23.52
N LYS A 63 -10.74 25.95 -22.30
CA LYS A 63 -11.35 25.49 -21.04
C LYS A 63 -11.75 24.00 -21.05
N ARG A 64 -10.99 23.17 -21.78
CA ARG A 64 -11.19 21.72 -21.87
C ARG A 64 -10.39 21.00 -20.78
N GLU A 65 -11.07 20.63 -19.71
CA GLU A 65 -10.50 19.88 -18.59
C GLU A 65 -11.34 18.64 -18.29
N VAL A 66 -10.67 17.57 -17.84
CA VAL A 66 -11.28 16.28 -17.47
C VAL A 66 -10.68 15.80 -16.16
N GLY A 67 -11.45 15.13 -15.30
CA GLY A 67 -10.91 14.52 -14.09
C GLY A 67 -9.93 13.38 -14.42
N ILE A 68 -8.85 13.23 -13.66
CA ILE A 68 -7.87 12.15 -13.86
C ILE A 68 -8.57 10.78 -13.76
N LYS A 69 -9.44 10.59 -12.77
CA LYS A 69 -10.25 9.37 -12.58
C LYS A 69 -11.21 9.08 -13.74
N ASP A 70 -11.64 10.10 -14.47
CA ASP A 70 -12.58 9.98 -15.59
C ASP A 70 -11.84 9.78 -16.92
N PHE A 71 -10.53 10.03 -16.95
CA PHE A 71 -9.69 9.93 -18.14
C PHE A 71 -8.91 8.62 -18.22
N VAL A 72 -8.43 8.09 -17.08
CA VAL A 72 -7.62 6.87 -17.02
C VAL A 72 -8.38 5.77 -16.27
N PRO A 73 -8.39 4.51 -16.74
CA PRO A 73 -9.16 3.43 -16.11
C PRO A 73 -8.48 2.91 -14.83
N LEU A 74 -8.49 3.73 -13.78
CA LEU A 74 -7.94 3.42 -12.46
C LEU A 74 -8.84 2.45 -11.69
N ALA A 75 -8.28 1.74 -10.71
CA ALA A 75 -9.08 0.92 -9.80
C ALA A 75 -9.99 1.82 -8.95
N ASN A 76 -11.26 1.42 -8.79
CA ASN A 76 -12.14 2.15 -7.89
C ASN A 76 -11.67 1.99 -6.45
N LEU A 77 -11.93 3.00 -5.63
CA LEU A 77 -11.62 2.91 -4.21
C LEU A 77 -12.30 1.69 -3.59
N ASN A 78 -13.55 1.38 -3.94
CA ASN A 78 -14.28 0.19 -3.44
C ASN A 78 -13.63 -1.15 -3.81
N ASP A 79 -12.77 -1.20 -4.81
CA ASP A 79 -12.10 -2.43 -5.27
C ASP A 79 -10.77 -2.69 -4.54
N LEU A 80 -10.28 -1.75 -3.71
CA LEU A 80 -9.02 -1.95 -2.98
C LEU A 80 -9.25 -2.84 -1.75
N VAL A 81 -8.34 -3.78 -1.51
CA VAL A 81 -8.36 -4.66 -0.33
C VAL A 81 -7.04 -4.50 0.39
N PHE A 82 -7.10 -4.09 1.66
CA PHE A 82 -5.91 -3.77 2.43
C PHE A 82 -5.40 -4.96 3.24
N GLY A 83 -4.08 -5.04 3.32
CA GLY A 83 -3.36 -5.97 4.18
C GLY A 83 -1.94 -5.45 4.41
N GLY A 84 -1.17 -6.15 5.23
CA GLY A 84 0.18 -5.70 5.51
C GLY A 84 0.88 -6.56 6.53
N TRP A 85 2.10 -6.16 6.83
CA TRP A 85 2.92 -6.77 7.88
C TRP A 85 3.28 -5.71 8.90
N ASP A 86 3.41 -6.10 10.15
CA ASP A 86 4.03 -5.25 11.16
C ASP A 86 4.83 -6.11 12.13
N ILE A 87 5.73 -5.46 12.86
CA ILE A 87 6.50 -6.06 13.94
C ILE A 87 5.76 -5.99 15.28
N PHE A 88 4.59 -5.33 15.31
CA PHE A 88 3.63 -5.30 16.40
C PHE A 88 2.31 -5.97 15.98
N GLU A 89 1.51 -6.40 16.96
CA GLU A 89 0.28 -7.18 16.72
C GLU A 89 -1.01 -6.34 16.63
N ASP A 90 -0.89 -5.02 16.82
CA ASP A 90 -2.01 -4.09 16.79
C ASP A 90 -2.76 -4.19 15.46
N ASN A 91 -4.08 -4.30 15.53
CA ASN A 91 -4.91 -4.19 14.32
C ASN A 91 -4.91 -2.75 13.78
N CYS A 92 -5.41 -2.55 12.56
CA CYS A 92 -5.36 -1.24 11.91
C CYS A 92 -6.08 -0.13 12.69
N TYR A 93 -7.15 -0.44 13.43
CA TYR A 93 -7.83 0.56 14.27
C TYR A 93 -6.95 0.95 15.46
N GLU A 94 -6.42 -0.04 16.20
CA GLU A 94 -5.55 0.20 17.36
C GLU A 94 -4.31 1.01 16.96
N ALA A 95 -3.68 0.64 15.84
CA ALA A 95 -2.54 1.35 15.29
C ALA A 95 -2.90 2.78 14.80
N ALA A 96 -4.10 2.99 14.23
CA ALA A 96 -4.58 4.32 13.85
C ALA A 96 -4.79 5.23 15.07
N VAL A 97 -5.43 4.71 16.12
CA VAL A 97 -5.65 5.44 17.38
C VAL A 97 -4.31 5.81 18.02
N LYS A 98 -3.36 4.86 18.09
CA LYS A 98 -2.01 5.11 18.63
C LYS A 98 -1.22 6.13 17.80
N ALA A 99 -1.43 6.16 16.49
CA ALA A 99 -0.77 7.12 15.61
C ALA A 99 -1.26 8.57 15.83
N GLY A 100 -2.50 8.76 16.29
CA GLY A 100 -3.03 10.08 16.65
C GLY A 100 -3.15 11.06 15.47
N VAL A 101 -3.28 10.55 14.24
CA VAL A 101 -3.35 11.39 13.02
C VAL A 101 -4.79 11.74 12.65
N ILE A 102 -5.73 10.80 12.84
CA ILE A 102 -7.15 10.97 12.53
C ILE A 102 -7.92 11.01 13.85
N ASP A 103 -8.91 11.91 13.94
CA ASP A 103 -9.77 12.02 15.12
C ASP A 103 -10.46 10.69 15.44
N THR A 104 -10.45 10.33 16.73
CA THR A 104 -11.01 9.05 17.21
C THR A 104 -12.49 8.91 16.85
N GLU A 105 -13.25 10.00 16.85
CA GLU A 105 -14.67 10.03 16.47
C GLU A 105 -14.90 9.56 15.03
N LEU A 106 -13.99 9.92 14.11
CA LEU A 106 -14.03 9.43 12.74
C LEU A 106 -13.59 7.96 12.67
N LEU A 107 -12.53 7.58 13.39
CA LEU A 107 -12.06 6.19 13.45
C LEU A 107 -13.13 5.25 14.00
N ASP A 108 -13.91 5.69 14.99
CA ASP A 108 -14.96 4.90 15.63
C ASP A 108 -16.10 4.56 14.66
N GLN A 109 -16.42 5.47 13.73
CA GLN A 109 -17.42 5.23 12.68
C GLN A 109 -17.02 4.12 11.70
N ILE A 110 -15.72 3.85 11.55
CA ILE A 110 -15.16 2.84 10.64
C ILE A 110 -14.42 1.70 11.37
N LYS A 111 -14.60 1.62 12.70
CA LYS A 111 -13.88 0.71 13.59
C LYS A 111 -14.00 -0.76 13.20
N THR A 112 -15.19 -1.20 12.81
CA THR A 112 -15.44 -2.59 12.43
C THR A 112 -14.54 -3.04 11.27
N GLU A 113 -14.45 -2.23 10.21
CA GLU A 113 -13.62 -2.57 9.04
C GLU A 113 -12.13 -2.48 9.38
N LEU A 114 -11.70 -1.42 10.07
CA LEU A 114 -10.31 -1.25 10.48
C LEU A 114 -9.84 -2.37 11.42
N SER A 115 -10.65 -2.76 12.40
CA SER A 115 -10.29 -3.82 13.35
C SER A 115 -10.19 -5.20 12.69
N SER A 116 -10.84 -5.39 11.53
CA SER A 116 -10.74 -6.62 10.74
C SER A 116 -9.40 -6.76 10.01
N ILE A 117 -8.67 -5.65 9.83
CA ILE A 117 -7.37 -5.61 9.17
C ILE A 117 -6.29 -5.81 10.23
N LYS A 118 -5.84 -7.06 10.37
CA LYS A 118 -4.76 -7.45 11.28
C LYS A 118 -3.45 -7.61 10.51
N PRO A 119 -2.31 -7.15 11.06
CA PRO A 119 -1.02 -7.36 10.42
C PRO A 119 -0.66 -8.84 10.38
N MET A 120 0.01 -9.24 9.31
CA MET A 120 0.77 -10.49 9.27
C MET A 120 2.11 -10.29 10.00
N LYS A 121 2.69 -11.36 10.54
CA LYS A 121 4.02 -11.29 11.18
C LYS A 121 5.08 -10.84 10.18
N ALA A 122 5.82 -9.79 10.48
CA ALA A 122 6.87 -9.27 9.60
C ALA A 122 8.17 -10.10 9.65
N VAL A 123 9.01 -9.90 8.64
CA VAL A 123 10.46 -10.18 8.76
C VAL A 123 11.10 -8.94 9.35
N PHE A 124 11.93 -9.12 10.38
CA PHE A 124 12.60 -8.01 11.06
C PHE A 124 14.05 -8.36 11.35
N ASP A 125 14.93 -7.41 11.08
CA ASP A 125 16.33 -7.49 11.43
C ASP A 125 16.79 -6.14 12.00
N LYS A 126 17.21 -6.18 13.27
CA LYS A 126 17.61 -5.00 14.04
C LYS A 126 18.87 -4.35 13.49
N HIS A 127 19.62 -5.04 12.64
CA HIS A 127 20.72 -4.44 11.89
C HIS A 127 20.27 -3.24 11.06
N PHE A 128 19.10 -3.35 10.42
CA PHE A 128 18.56 -2.32 9.53
C PHE A 128 17.82 -1.23 10.29
N VAL A 129 17.16 -1.56 11.39
CA VAL A 129 16.39 -0.61 12.21
C VAL A 129 16.74 -0.79 13.70
N LYS A 130 17.71 -0.01 14.17
CA LYS A 130 18.34 -0.20 15.49
C LYS A 130 17.45 0.16 16.69
N LYS A 131 16.51 1.09 16.50
CA LYS A 131 15.69 1.66 17.58
C LYS A 131 14.40 0.89 17.87
N LEU A 132 14.10 -0.15 17.10
CA LEU A 132 12.88 -0.95 17.27
C LEU A 132 13.19 -2.35 17.79
N ASN A 133 12.23 -2.91 18.50
CA ASN A 133 12.24 -4.31 18.92
C ASN A 133 10.92 -4.93 18.45
N GLY A 134 10.99 -5.81 17.45
CA GLY A 134 9.82 -6.52 16.96
C GLY A 134 9.44 -7.68 17.86
N THR A 135 8.19 -7.72 18.32
CA THR A 135 7.62 -8.82 19.11
C THR A 135 6.74 -9.74 18.25
N TYR A 136 6.26 -9.25 17.11
CA TYR A 136 5.36 -9.94 16.21
C TYR A 136 6.06 -10.30 14.88
N VAL A 137 7.12 -11.11 14.99
CA VAL A 137 8.01 -11.42 13.86
C VAL A 137 7.93 -12.90 13.46
N LYS A 138 8.23 -13.20 12.19
CA LYS A 138 8.31 -14.58 11.70
C LYS A 138 9.47 -15.32 12.37
N SER A 139 9.25 -16.58 12.75
CA SER A 139 10.25 -17.43 13.39
C SER A 139 11.21 -18.14 12.41
N VAL A 140 11.00 -17.99 11.10
CA VAL A 140 11.81 -18.65 10.07
C VAL A 140 13.25 -18.12 10.05
N LYS A 141 14.21 -19.05 10.00
CA LYS A 141 15.65 -18.77 9.95
C LYS A 141 16.16 -18.87 8.51
N GLY A 142 17.16 -18.04 8.20
CA GLY A 142 17.78 -17.97 6.87
C GLY A 142 17.07 -16.99 5.94
N HIS A 143 17.86 -16.26 5.15
CA HIS A 143 17.38 -15.20 4.26
C HIS A 143 16.39 -15.75 3.22
N ARG A 144 16.74 -16.86 2.55
CA ARG A 144 15.87 -17.51 1.55
C ARG A 144 14.52 -17.95 2.12
N SER A 145 14.52 -18.55 3.32
CA SER A 145 13.28 -18.99 3.99
C SER A 145 12.38 -17.82 4.37
N ARG A 146 12.97 -16.68 4.78
CA ARG A 146 12.24 -15.44 5.06
C ARG A 146 11.55 -14.89 3.80
N ILE A 147 12.27 -14.88 2.67
CA ILE A 147 11.70 -14.50 1.37
C ILE A 147 10.53 -15.42 1.01
N GLU A 148 10.72 -16.74 1.08
CA GLU A 148 9.64 -17.67 0.73
C GLU A 148 8.42 -17.55 1.65
N ALA A 149 8.63 -17.27 2.94
CA ALA A 149 7.52 -17.01 3.86
C ALA A 149 6.74 -15.74 3.49
N LEU A 150 7.41 -14.67 3.06
CA LEU A 150 6.74 -13.45 2.57
C LEU A 150 6.01 -13.70 1.24
N ARG A 151 6.63 -14.45 0.31
CA ARG A 151 5.98 -14.84 -0.94
C ARG A 151 4.73 -15.68 -0.69
N GLN A 152 4.78 -16.55 0.31
CA GLN A 152 3.62 -17.36 0.71
C GLN A 152 2.49 -16.50 1.27
N ASP A 153 2.79 -15.55 2.16
CA ASP A 153 1.79 -14.60 2.66
C ASP A 153 1.10 -13.83 1.51
N ILE A 154 1.86 -13.38 0.51
CA ILE A 154 1.29 -12.69 -0.65
C ILE A 154 0.36 -13.60 -1.44
N ARG A 155 0.75 -14.86 -1.68
CA ARG A 155 -0.09 -15.85 -2.38
C ARG A 155 -1.37 -16.15 -1.60
N ASP A 156 -1.26 -16.34 -0.29
CA ASP A 156 -2.40 -16.63 0.58
C ASP A 156 -3.33 -15.43 0.69
N PHE A 157 -2.80 -14.20 0.84
CA PHE A 157 -3.60 -12.99 0.82
C PHE A 157 -4.37 -12.84 -0.50
N LYS A 158 -3.68 -13.04 -1.63
CA LYS A 158 -4.29 -13.01 -2.97
C LYS A 158 -5.41 -14.03 -3.11
N LYS A 159 -5.17 -15.28 -2.71
CA LYS A 159 -6.14 -16.38 -2.78
C LYS A 159 -7.33 -16.15 -1.85
N ASN A 160 -7.08 -15.89 -0.56
CA ASN A 160 -8.11 -15.82 0.47
C ASN A 160 -9.03 -14.62 0.30
N LYS A 161 -8.56 -13.54 -0.33
CA LYS A 161 -9.36 -12.34 -0.61
C LYS A 161 -9.92 -12.29 -2.04
N GLY A 162 -9.64 -13.30 -2.88
CA GLY A 162 -10.11 -13.37 -4.26
C GLY A 162 -9.61 -12.22 -5.13
N LEU A 163 -8.31 -11.91 -5.05
CA LEU A 163 -7.71 -10.74 -5.69
C LEU A 163 -7.14 -11.08 -7.07
N ASN A 164 -7.38 -10.21 -8.05
CA ASN A 164 -6.80 -10.35 -9.39
C ASN A 164 -5.34 -9.90 -9.39
N ARG A 165 -5.07 -8.80 -8.68
CA ARG A 165 -3.79 -8.09 -8.66
C ARG A 165 -3.42 -7.72 -7.24
N VAL A 166 -2.12 -7.60 -6.98
CA VAL A 166 -1.58 -7.16 -5.70
C VAL A 166 -0.45 -6.17 -5.99
N VAL A 167 -0.43 -5.07 -5.26
CA VAL A 167 0.68 -4.12 -5.19
C VAL A 167 1.19 -4.08 -3.75
N MET A 168 2.49 -3.84 -3.60
CA MET A 168 3.12 -3.64 -2.30
C MET A 168 3.69 -2.22 -2.21
N ILE A 169 3.45 -1.54 -1.09
CA ILE A 169 3.93 -0.18 -0.83
C ILE A 169 4.68 -0.22 0.50
N TRP A 170 5.98 0.04 0.50
CA TRP A 170 6.78 0.05 1.72
C TRP A 170 6.43 1.25 2.60
N CYS A 171 5.84 0.97 3.77
CA CYS A 171 5.50 1.95 4.81
C CYS A 171 6.26 1.64 6.12
N GLY A 172 7.31 0.82 6.03
CA GLY A 172 8.12 0.42 7.16
C GLY A 172 9.01 1.57 7.63
N SER A 173 9.62 1.39 8.80
CA SER A 173 10.60 2.35 9.30
C SER A 173 11.78 2.48 8.34
N THR A 174 12.33 3.69 8.25
CA THR A 174 13.54 3.96 7.47
C THR A 174 14.68 3.07 7.93
N GLU A 175 15.20 2.27 7.01
CA GLU A 175 16.34 1.39 7.23
C GLU A 175 17.66 2.16 7.04
N VAL A 176 18.71 1.74 7.76
CA VAL A 176 20.05 2.28 7.53
C VAL A 176 20.52 1.93 6.11
N TYR A 177 21.16 2.90 5.46
CA TYR A 177 21.75 2.67 4.14
C TYR A 177 22.79 1.55 4.18
N GLN A 178 22.72 0.67 3.19
CA GLN A 178 23.73 -0.36 2.94
C GLN A 178 24.44 -0.01 1.65
N GLU A 179 25.76 0.18 1.73
CA GLU A 179 26.58 0.29 0.54
C GLU A 179 26.57 -1.08 -0.18
N PRO A 180 26.20 -1.14 -1.46
CA PRO A 180 26.17 -2.40 -2.19
C PRO A 180 27.62 -2.90 -2.40
N LYS A 181 28.07 -3.80 -1.52
CA LYS A 181 29.43 -4.36 -1.54
C LYS A 181 29.42 -5.81 -1.99
N GLY A 182 30.31 -6.10 -2.94
CA GLY A 182 30.56 -7.46 -3.42
C GLY A 182 29.66 -7.88 -4.59
N SER A 183 30.00 -9.02 -5.18
CA SER A 183 29.42 -9.48 -6.45
C SER A 183 27.96 -9.93 -6.37
N VAL A 184 27.39 -9.99 -5.17
CA VAL A 184 25.96 -10.29 -4.94
C VAL A 184 25.05 -9.23 -5.56
N TYR A 185 25.53 -8.00 -5.76
CA TYR A 185 24.76 -6.88 -6.32
C TYR A 185 25.00 -6.68 -7.83
N ASP A 186 25.87 -7.47 -8.46
CA ASP A 186 26.28 -7.25 -9.85
C ASP A 186 25.22 -7.71 -10.87
N SER A 187 24.40 -8.69 -10.52
CA SER A 187 23.40 -9.28 -11.43
C SER A 187 22.19 -9.85 -10.69
N LEU A 188 21.10 -10.08 -11.43
CA LEU A 188 19.90 -10.74 -10.87
C LEU A 188 20.16 -12.20 -10.47
N ASP A 189 21.04 -12.91 -11.17
CA ASP A 189 21.41 -14.29 -10.83
C ASP A 189 22.26 -14.36 -9.56
N SER A 190 22.95 -13.26 -9.23
CA SER A 190 23.74 -13.12 -8.02
C SER A 190 22.89 -12.85 -6.77
N LEU A 191 21.64 -12.40 -6.92
CA LEU A 191 20.74 -11.91 -5.86
C LEU A 191 19.81 -13.01 -5.29
#